data_AF-A0A0D7NC01-F1
#
_entry.id   AF-A0A0D7NC01-F1
#
_cell.length_a   1.000
_cell.length_b   1.000
_cell.length_c   1.000
_cell.angle_alpha   90.00
_cell.angle_beta   90.00
_cell.angle_gamma   90.00
#
_symmetry.space_group_name_H-M   'P 1'
#
loop_
_entity.id
_entity.type
_entity.pdbx_description
1 polymer ?
#
loop_
_entity_poly.entity_id
_entity_poly.type
_entity_poly.pdbx_seq_one_letter_code
_entity_poly.pdbx_strand_id
1 'polypeptide(L)'
;MTRRHTLDEPLEVDKFWRNRRHDAVVTSLATFEGKNIVSVRTFVMDKKSGKLVPTRKGLSILVLRLPELAKAINKALAKAQELGLLDGEAGE
;
A
#
# COMPACT_ATOMS: atom_id res chain seq x y z
N MET A 1 24.18 4.35 -19.11
CA MET A 1 22.81 3.81 -19.19
C MET A 1 22.51 3.08 -17.89
N THR A 2 21.69 3.64 -17.00
CA THR A 2 21.28 2.95 -15.76
C THR A 2 20.32 1.82 -16.12
N ARG A 3 20.73 0.57 -15.89
CA ARG A 3 19.88 -0.62 -16.09
C ARG A 3 18.68 -0.48 -15.16
N ARG A 4 17.47 -0.29 -15.70
CA ARG A 4 16.26 -0.32 -14.88
C ARG A 4 15.98 -1.79 -14.54
N HIS A 5 16.15 -2.14 -13.27
CA HIS A 5 15.80 -3.47 -12.77
C HIS A 5 14.28 -3.62 -12.81
N THR A 6 13.79 -4.70 -13.43
CA THR A 6 12.38 -5.11 -13.41
C THR A 6 12.17 -6.17 -12.34
N LEU A 7 10.93 -6.32 -11.88
CA LEU A 7 10.49 -7.36 -10.97
C LEU A 7 9.71 -8.42 -11.76
N ASP A 8 10.09 -9.68 -11.60
CA ASP A 8 9.42 -10.81 -12.27
C ASP A 8 8.05 -11.11 -11.64
N GLU A 9 7.92 -10.88 -10.33
CA GLU A 9 6.68 -11.01 -9.58
C GLU A 9 6.43 -9.78 -8.70
N PRO A 10 5.16 -9.41 -8.43
CA PRO A 10 4.85 -8.38 -7.46
C PRO A 10 5.40 -8.74 -6.07
N LEU A 11 6.23 -7.86 -5.52
CA LEU A 11 6.77 -7.99 -4.17
C LEU A 11 5.84 -7.28 -3.18
N GLU A 12 5.22 -8.04 -2.27
CA GLU A 12 4.57 -7.47 -1.08
C GLU A 12 5.63 -6.88 -0.15
N VAL A 13 5.53 -5.58 0.14
CA VAL A 13 6.46 -4.86 1.02
C VAL A 13 5.92 -4.86 2.45
N ASP A 14 4.63 -4.58 2.61
CA ASP A 14 3.98 -4.55 3.91
C ASP A 14 2.45 -4.75 3.78
N LYS A 15 1.81 -5.16 4.88
CA LYS A 15 0.38 -5.39 4.98
C LYS A 15 -0.11 -5.16 6.39
N PHE A 16 -1.25 -4.45 6.51
CA PHE A 16 -1.97 -4.30 7.78
C PHE A 16 -3.47 -4.57 7.61
N TRP A 17 -4.12 -5.00 8.68
CA TRP A 17 -5.57 -5.24 8.69
C TRP A 17 -6.32 -3.91 8.76
N ARG A 18 -7.22 -3.70 7.81
CA ARG A 18 -8.05 -2.50 7.76
C ARG A 18 -9.24 -2.59 8.72
N ASN A 19 -9.70 -3.80 9.01
CA ASN A 19 -10.86 -4.04 9.84
C ASN A 19 -10.85 -5.45 10.43
N ARG A 20 -11.74 -5.70 11.40
CA ARG A 20 -11.97 -7.01 12.04
C ARG A 20 -12.57 -8.08 11.11
N ARG A 21 -12.93 -7.72 9.88
CA ARG A 21 -13.43 -8.67 8.85
C ARG A 21 -12.29 -9.29 8.03
N HIS A 22 -11.04 -9.08 8.47
CA HIS A 22 -9.84 -9.54 7.78
C HIS A 22 -9.69 -8.97 6.37
N ASP A 23 -10.20 -7.75 6.12
CA ASP A 23 -9.75 -6.99 4.95
C ASP A 23 -8.39 -6.36 5.27
N ALA A 24 -7.50 -6.33 4.31
CA ALA A 24 -6.14 -5.81 4.48
C ALA A 24 -5.86 -4.66 3.52
N VAL A 25 -4.99 -3.74 3.92
CA VAL A 25 -4.29 -2.84 2.99
C VAL A 25 -2.92 -3.42 2.76
N VAL A 26 -2.58 -3.65 1.49
CA VAL A 26 -1.30 -4.22 1.06
C VAL A 26 -0.55 -3.18 0.25
N THR A 27 0.72 -2.98 0.59
CA THR A 27 1.67 -2.18 -0.16
C THR A 27 2.61 -3.11 -0.91
N SER A 28 2.71 -2.96 -2.23
CA SER A 28 3.55 -3.81 -3.07
C SER A 28 4.31 -3.03 -4.15
N LEU A 29 5.40 -3.61 -4.63
CA LEU A 29 6.16 -3.16 -5.79
C LEU A 29 5.97 -4.15 -6.93
N ALA A 30 5.79 -3.66 -8.15
CA ALA A 30 5.64 -4.52 -9.33
C ALA A 30 6.21 -3.85 -10.57
N THR A 31 6.39 -4.60 -11.65
CA THR A 31 6.66 -4.06 -12.98
C THR A 31 5.42 -4.23 -13.86
N PHE A 32 4.98 -3.13 -14.45
CA PHE A 32 3.88 -3.10 -15.43
C PHE A 32 4.35 -2.38 -16.68
N GLU A 33 4.27 -3.06 -17.84
CA GLU A 33 4.74 -2.53 -19.13
C GLU A 33 6.17 -1.95 -19.08
N GLY A 34 7.09 -2.67 -18.41
CA GLY A 34 8.49 -2.26 -18.23
C GLY A 34 8.70 -1.06 -17.30
N LYS A 35 7.65 -0.61 -16.61
CA LYS A 35 7.72 0.47 -15.61
C LYS A 35 7.50 -0.09 -14.22
N ASN A 36 8.39 0.27 -13.30
CA ASN A 36 8.22 -0.08 -11.90
C ASN A 36 7.16 0.82 -11.27
N ILE A 37 6.24 0.19 -10.56
CA ILE A 37 5.12 0.83 -9.88
C ILE A 37 5.11 0.42 -8.41
N VAL A 38 4.59 1.31 -7.58
CA VAL A 38 4.12 0.97 -6.23
C VAL A 38 2.59 0.90 -6.26
N SER A 39 2.02 -0.08 -5.57
CA SER A 39 0.58 -0.19 -5.37
C SER A 39 0.26 -0.20 -3.88
N VAL A 40 -0.75 0.57 -3.49
CA VAL A 40 -1.37 0.51 -2.15
C VAL A 40 -2.83 0.20 -2.37
N ARG A 41 -3.25 -1.02 -1.99
CA ARG A 41 -4.55 -1.58 -2.42
C ARG A 41 -5.23 -2.34 -1.29
N THR A 42 -6.56 -2.24 -1.26
CA THR A 42 -7.37 -3.07 -0.36
C THR A 42 -7.50 -4.47 -0.93
N PHE A 43 -7.16 -5.46 -0.11
CA PHE A 43 -7.42 -6.86 -0.32
C PHE A 43 -8.58 -7.27 0.59
N VAL A 44 -9.50 -8.07 0.06
CA VAL A 44 -10.66 -8.57 0.82
C VAL A 44 -10.55 -10.07 0.96
N MET A 45 -11.03 -10.60 2.09
CA MET A 45 -11.12 -12.04 2.29
C MET A 45 -12.21 -12.60 1.36
N ASP A 46 -11.82 -13.38 0.36
CA ASP A 46 -12.77 -14.09 -0.47
C ASP A 46 -13.34 -15.28 0.30
N LYS A 47 -14.66 -15.26 0.54
CA LYS A 47 -15.35 -16.28 1.34
C LYS A 47 -15.31 -17.67 0.72
N LYS A 48 -15.11 -17.78 -0.60
CA LYS A 48 -15.09 -19.07 -1.29
C LYS A 48 -13.71 -19.71 -1.24
N SER A 49 -12.66 -18.95 -1.53
CA SER A 49 -11.28 -19.46 -1.53
C SER A 49 -10.58 -19.38 -0.17
N GLY A 50 -11.10 -18.58 0.77
CA GLY A 50 -10.45 -18.30 2.06
C GLY A 50 -9.15 -17.51 1.91
N LYS A 51 -8.95 -16.82 0.78
CA LYS A 51 -7.72 -16.07 0.46
C LYS A 51 -8.00 -14.58 0.36
N LEU A 52 -6.99 -13.78 0.67
CA LEU A 52 -6.99 -12.35 0.38
C LEU A 52 -6.86 -12.12 -1.12
N VAL A 53 -7.84 -11.44 -1.72
CA VAL A 53 -7.83 -11.09 -3.14
C VAL A 53 -7.79 -9.58 -3.33
N PRO A 54 -6.97 -9.06 -4.27
CA PRO A 54 -6.89 -7.62 -4.53
C PRO A 54 -8.22 -7.10 -5.07
N THR A 55 -8.63 -5.92 -4.63
CA THR A 55 -9.82 -5.23 -5.16
C THR A 55 -9.44 -4.10 -6.11
N ARG A 56 -10.43 -3.52 -6.80
CA ARG A 56 -10.23 -2.27 -7.56
C ARG A 56 -9.93 -1.05 -6.67
N LYS A 57 -10.18 -1.14 -5.36
CA LYS A 57 -9.97 -0.03 -4.40
C LYS A 57 -8.51 0.07 -4.02
N GLY A 58 -7.87 1.15 -4.45
CA GLY A 58 -6.45 1.40 -4.21
C GLY A 58 -5.88 2.31 -5.29
N LEU A 59 -4.59 2.56 -5.21
CA LEU A 59 -3.85 3.33 -6.19
C LEU A 59 -2.61 2.55 -6.66
N SER A 60 -2.19 2.86 -7.87
CA SER A 60 -0.91 2.42 -8.43
C SER A 60 -0.26 3.61 -9.11
N ILE A 61 0.99 3.90 -8.76
CA ILE A 61 1.76 5.02 -9.33
C ILE A 61 3.16 4.55 -9.71
N LEU A 62 3.82 5.29 -10.59
CA LEU A 62 5.24 5.05 -10.90
C LEU A 62 6.06 5.08 -9.62
N VAL A 63 6.99 4.15 -9.47
CA VAL A 63 7.86 4.05 -8.27
C VAL A 63 8.65 5.35 -8.04
N LEU A 64 8.93 6.11 -9.11
CA LEU A 64 9.59 7.42 -9.04
C LEU A 64 8.78 8.47 -8.25
N ARG A 65 7.46 8.28 -8.12
CA ARG A 65 6.55 9.15 -7.35
C ARG A 65 6.38 8.69 -5.90
N LEU A 66 6.96 7.54 -5.52
CA LEU A 66 6.87 7.01 -4.16
C LEU A 66 7.39 8.00 -3.09
N PRO A 67 8.50 8.74 -3.29
CA PRO A 67 8.95 9.72 -2.30
C PRO A 67 7.92 10.85 -2.06
N GLU A 68 7.22 11.29 -3.11
CA GLU A 68 6.17 12.32 -3.00
C GLU A 68 4.96 11.79 -2.21
N LEU A 69 4.54 10.55 -2.49
CA LEU A 69 3.47 9.88 -1.75
C LEU A 69 3.83 9.72 -0.26
N ALA A 70 5.04 9.23 0.05
CA ALA A 70 5.51 9.07 1.42
C ALA A 70 5.52 10.41 2.17
N LYS A 71 6.01 11.48 1.54
CA LYS A 71 5.99 12.83 2.11
C LYS A 71 4.56 13.31 2.39
N ALA A 72 3.62 13.06 1.49
CA ALA A 72 2.22 13.45 1.66
C ALA A 72 1.55 12.70 2.83
N ILE A 73 1.76 11.37 2.93
CA ILE A 73 1.23 10.55 4.03
C ILE A 73 1.82 11.00 5.38
N ASN A 74 3.13 11.24 5.45
CA ASN A 74 3.76 11.69 6.70
C ASN A 74 3.27 13.06 7.16
N LYS A 75 2.97 13.98 6.23
CA LYS A 75 2.32 15.25 6.55
C LYS A 75 0.90 15.04 7.09
N ALA A 76 0.14 14.13 6.51
CA ALA A 76 -1.19 13.79 7.01
C ALA A 76 -1.14 13.17 8.41
N LEU A 77 -0.16 12.28 8.67
CA LEU A 77 0.08 11.71 9.99
C LEU A 77 0.39 12.79 11.03
N ALA A 78 1.35 13.67 10.74
CA ALA A 78 1.69 14.79 11.63
C ALA A 78 0.46 15.67 11.90
N LYS A 79 -0.35 15.95 10.87
CA LYS A 79 -1.56 16.75 11.03
C LYS A 79 -2.62 16.06 11.87
N ALA A 80 -2.79 14.74 11.73
CA ALA A 80 -3.70 13.97 12.56
C ALA A 80 -3.28 13.99 14.04
N GLN A 81 -1.98 13.92 14.32
CA GLN A 81 -1.43 14.04 15.68
C GLN A 81 -1.65 15.44 16.26
N GLU A 82 -1.35 16.50 15.49
CA GLU A 82 -1.60 17.90 15.91
C GLU A 82 -3.07 18.16 16.27
N LEU A 83 -3.99 17.51 15.55
CA LEU A 83 -5.44 17.66 15.76
C LEU A 83 -5.98 16.76 16.86
N GLY A 84 -5.15 15.93 17.51
CA GLY A 84 -5.59 14.98 18.53
C GLY A 84 -6.46 13.85 17.97
N LEU A 85 -6.33 13.52 16.68
CA LEU A 85 -7.07 12.41 16.05
C LEU A 85 -6.40 11.05 16.29
N LEU A 86 -5.18 11.05 16.83
CA LEU A 86 -4.37 9.87 17.13
C LEU A 86 -3.67 10.09 18.46
N ASP A 87 -4.02 9.29 19.46
CA ASP A 87 -3.19 9.13 20.67
C ASP A 87 -2.02 8.21 20.30
N GLY A 88 -0.84 8.44 20.89
CA GLY A 88 0.47 7.95 20.44
C GLY A 88 0.69 6.42 20.27
N GLU A 89 -0.34 5.59 20.37
CA GLU A 89 -0.29 4.15 20.12
C GLU A 89 -1.38 3.77 19.10
N ALA A 90 -0.97 3.48 17.86
CA ALA A 90 -1.85 2.90 16.86
C ALA A 90 -1.74 1.37 16.91
N GLY A 91 -2.87 0.72 17.21
CA GLY A 91 -3.09 -0.71 17.01
C GLY A 91 -4.50 -1.10 17.45
N GLU A 92 -5.43 -1.29 16.51
CA GLU A 92 -6.64 -2.10 16.71
C GLU A 92 -6.34 -3.58 16.40
#